data_AF-A0A2R6H4G2-F1
#
_entry.id   AF-A0A2R6H4G2-F1
#
_cell.length_a   1.000
_cell.length_b   1.000
_cell.length_c   1.000
_cell.angle_alpha   90.00
_cell.angle_beta   90.00
_cell.angle_gamma   90.00
#
_symmetry.space_group_name_H-M   'P 1'
#
loop_
_entity.id
_entity.type
_entity.pdbx_description
1 polymer ?
#
loop_
_entity_poly.entity_id
_entity_poly.type
_entity_poly.pdbx_seq_one_letter_code
_entity_poly.pdbx_strand_id
1 'polypeptide(L)'
;MPDDDIDKARRRFLQTTGAGATLVLAGCSAFDSDSEETPTETPDPTPTETQEETNPSESETEDPPESPSGQVEQLDAYPRVKIASVSELSTGDVVEFKYPLQEQSNFLTRLGEQAWDGVGPDGDIVAFNALCTHAGCNVAGSVEPEDSRAGPCPCHYTSFDLSKGGLVNMGQATSDLPQIELEVDGGDIYATYVEGLVWGYHNNLRTGTPIEAAQSD
;
A
#
# COMPACT_ATOMS: atom_id res chain seq x y z
N MET A 1 -24.58 38.08 -2.39
CA MET A 1 -25.76 37.35 -1.87
C MET A 1 -25.22 36.08 -1.26
N PRO A 2 -25.34 35.87 0.06
CA PRO A 2 -24.84 34.68 0.72
C PRO A 2 -25.85 33.52 0.61
N ASP A 3 -25.35 32.30 0.42
CA ASP A 3 -26.10 31.05 0.28
C ASP A 3 -26.46 30.46 1.66
N ASP A 4 -27.72 30.62 2.04
CA ASP A 4 -28.32 30.21 3.33
C ASP A 4 -28.90 28.77 3.35
N ASP A 5 -28.62 27.91 2.36
CA ASP A 5 -29.37 26.65 2.18
C ASP A 5 -28.68 25.37 2.70
N ILE A 6 -27.47 25.44 3.27
CA ILE A 6 -26.78 24.25 3.82
C ILE A 6 -27.20 23.93 5.27
N ASP A 7 -27.76 24.88 6.02
CA ASP A 7 -28.10 24.71 7.44
C ASP A 7 -29.43 23.97 7.72
N LYS A 8 -30.26 23.72 6.71
CA LYS A 8 -31.57 23.06 6.90
C LYS A 8 -31.54 21.54 6.99
N ALA A 9 -30.43 20.89 6.64
CA ALA A 9 -30.35 19.42 6.64
C ALA A 9 -29.92 18.81 7.98
N ARG A 10 -29.46 19.62 8.96
CA ARG A 10 -28.82 19.11 10.20
C ARG A 10 -29.65 19.20 11.48
N ARG A 11 -30.94 19.53 11.41
CA ARG A 11 -31.82 19.54 12.60
C ARG A 11 -33.03 18.63 12.45
N ARG A 12 -32.85 17.35 12.74
CA ARG A 12 -33.92 16.47 13.25
C ARG A 12 -33.35 15.22 13.91
N PHE A 13 -32.83 15.38 15.12
CA PHE A 13 -32.74 14.28 16.07
C PHE A 13 -32.93 14.83 17.48
N LEU A 14 -33.63 14.06 18.33
CA LEU A 14 -34.08 14.32 19.71
C LEU A 14 -35.39 15.10 19.88
N GLN A 15 -36.49 14.35 20.10
CA GLN A 15 -37.15 14.18 21.40
C GLN A 15 -38.57 13.63 21.23
N THR A 16 -38.84 12.45 21.78
CA THR A 16 -40.04 12.22 22.62
C THR A 16 -39.89 10.95 23.45
N THR A 17 -40.11 11.15 24.75
CA THR A 17 -40.27 10.23 25.87
C THR A 17 -41.44 9.26 25.74
N GLY A 18 -41.36 8.12 26.42
CA GLY A 18 -42.48 7.69 27.28
C GLY A 18 -42.79 6.20 27.39
N ALA A 19 -42.54 5.67 28.59
CA ALA A 19 -43.31 4.66 29.33
C ALA A 19 -43.28 3.19 28.86
N GLY A 20 -43.02 2.30 29.84
CA GLY A 20 -42.83 0.87 29.64
C GLY A 20 -44.06 0.02 29.95
N ALA A 21 -43.86 -1.30 29.94
CA ALA A 21 -44.69 -2.29 30.62
C ALA A 21 -44.00 -3.67 30.58
N THR A 22 -43.74 -4.21 31.77
CA THR A 22 -43.96 -5.58 32.26
C THR A 22 -43.55 -6.83 31.45
N LEU A 23 -42.79 -7.65 32.19
CA LEU A 23 -42.37 -9.05 32.04
C LEU A 23 -43.47 -10.05 31.57
N VAL A 24 -43.10 -10.98 30.69
CA VAL A 24 -43.69 -12.35 30.62
C VAL A 24 -42.57 -13.36 30.36
N LEU A 25 -42.42 -14.32 31.28
CA LEU A 25 -41.62 -15.54 31.13
C LEU A 25 -42.52 -16.65 30.53
N ALA A 26 -42.06 -17.30 29.45
CA ALA A 26 -42.41 -18.66 28.98
C ALA A 26 -41.90 -18.77 27.53
N GLY A 27 -41.27 -19.83 27.03
CA GLY A 27 -40.95 -21.15 27.55
C GLY A 27 -40.11 -21.86 26.48
N CYS A 28 -39.43 -22.94 26.87
CA CYS A 28 -38.74 -23.83 25.96
C CYS A 28 -39.73 -24.49 25.00
N SER A 29 -39.37 -24.57 23.71
CA SER A 29 -39.85 -25.66 22.85
C SER A 29 -38.82 -25.93 21.76
N ALA A 30 -38.40 -27.19 21.76
CA ALA A 30 -37.56 -27.82 20.78
C ALA A 30 -38.11 -27.62 19.35
N PHE A 31 -37.21 -27.36 18.41
CA PHE A 31 -37.49 -27.62 17.01
C PHE A 31 -37.11 -29.08 16.75
N ASP A 32 -38.12 -29.94 16.83
CA ASP A 32 -38.11 -31.26 16.22
C ASP A 32 -39.10 -31.19 15.04
N SER A 33 -38.58 -31.35 13.83
CA SER A 33 -39.35 -31.68 12.65
C SER A 33 -38.46 -32.51 11.76
N ASP A 34 -38.44 -33.78 12.11
CA ASP A 34 -38.50 -34.93 11.22
C ASP A 34 -38.70 -34.59 9.73
N SER A 35 -37.70 -34.94 8.94
CA SER A 35 -37.83 -35.17 7.50
C SER A 35 -36.88 -36.32 7.19
N GLU A 36 -37.41 -37.54 7.23
CA GLU A 36 -36.77 -38.73 6.69
C GLU A 36 -36.41 -38.51 5.21
N GLU A 37 -35.12 -38.29 4.93
CA GLU A 37 -34.54 -38.58 3.61
C GLU A 37 -33.63 -39.80 3.72
N THR A 38 -34.04 -40.85 3.02
CA THR A 38 -33.32 -42.10 2.78
C THR A 38 -31.87 -41.87 2.32
N PRO A 39 -30.88 -42.60 2.88
CA PRO A 39 -29.51 -42.53 2.38
C PRO A 39 -29.42 -43.25 1.03
N THR A 40 -29.14 -42.49 -0.03
CA THR A 40 -28.72 -43.06 -1.32
C THR A 40 -27.25 -43.45 -1.20
N GLU A 41 -27.01 -44.76 -1.23
CA GLU A 41 -25.69 -45.38 -1.29
C GLU A 41 -24.92 -44.82 -2.50
N THR A 42 -23.77 -44.18 -2.25
CA THR A 42 -22.88 -43.71 -3.30
C THR A 42 -21.99 -44.87 -3.73
N PRO A 43 -21.86 -45.19 -5.03
CA PRO A 43 -20.94 -46.24 -5.45
C PRO A 43 -19.48 -45.83 -5.23
N ASP A 44 -18.70 -46.79 -4.76
CA ASP A 44 -17.26 -46.78 -4.55
C ASP A 44 -16.50 -46.24 -5.77
N PRO A 45 -15.49 -45.35 -5.62
CA PRO A 45 -14.62 -45.02 -6.73
C PRO A 45 -13.69 -46.20 -7.06
N THR A 46 -13.87 -46.75 -8.26
CA THR A 46 -12.94 -47.67 -8.93
C THR A 46 -11.48 -47.19 -8.82
N PRO A 47 -10.50 -48.07 -8.54
CA PRO A 47 -9.10 -47.68 -8.50
C PRO A 47 -8.64 -47.28 -9.90
N THR A 48 -8.28 -46.01 -10.07
CA THR A 48 -7.61 -45.54 -11.28
C THR A 48 -6.18 -46.08 -11.28
N GLU A 49 -5.82 -46.76 -12.37
CA GLU A 49 -4.48 -47.22 -12.69
C GLU A 49 -3.44 -46.13 -12.44
N THR A 50 -2.42 -46.47 -11.64
CA THR A 50 -1.18 -45.71 -11.58
C THR A 50 -0.48 -45.85 -12.93
N GLN A 51 -0.47 -44.79 -13.73
CA GLN A 51 0.44 -44.71 -14.87
C GLN A 51 1.84 -44.45 -14.33
N GLU A 52 2.72 -45.41 -14.58
CA GLU A 52 4.16 -45.31 -14.41
C GLU A 52 4.68 -44.25 -15.38
N GLU A 53 4.88 -43.01 -14.90
CA GLU A 53 5.62 -42.00 -15.64
C GLU A 53 7.08 -42.45 -15.72
N THR A 54 7.47 -42.98 -16.88
CA THR A 54 8.86 -43.24 -17.22
C THR A 54 9.60 -41.91 -17.34
N ASN A 55 10.39 -41.60 -16.32
CA ASN A 55 11.31 -40.48 -16.25
C ASN A 55 12.42 -40.62 -17.32
N PRO A 56 12.61 -39.68 -18.25
CA PRO A 56 13.81 -39.63 -19.06
C PRO A 56 14.91 -38.85 -18.33
N SER A 57 16.08 -39.50 -18.25
CA SER A 57 17.44 -39.02 -17.94
C SER A 57 17.71 -37.51 -17.89
N GLU A 58 18.39 -37.13 -16.80
CA GLU A 58 19.68 -36.39 -16.79
C GLU A 58 19.75 -35.10 -17.63
N SER A 59 19.56 -33.96 -16.97
CA SER A 59 20.65 -33.08 -16.53
C SER A 59 21.41 -32.39 -17.67
N GLU A 60 20.93 -31.21 -18.01
CA GLU A 60 21.82 -30.07 -18.25
C GLU A 60 21.39 -29.00 -17.24
N THR A 61 22.05 -28.99 -16.09
CA THR A 61 22.10 -27.80 -15.24
C THR A 61 22.89 -26.77 -16.03
N GLU A 62 22.22 -26.02 -16.89
CA GLU A 62 22.75 -24.72 -17.26
C GLU A 62 22.71 -23.88 -15.98
N ASP A 63 23.91 -23.51 -15.50
CA ASP A 63 24.03 -22.53 -14.43
C ASP A 63 23.14 -21.33 -14.77
N PRO A 64 22.37 -20.80 -13.79
CA PRO A 64 21.65 -19.54 -13.98
C PRO A 64 22.63 -18.53 -14.57
N PRO A 65 22.21 -17.70 -15.56
CA PRO A 65 23.11 -16.71 -16.13
C PRO A 65 23.78 -15.95 -14.99
N GLU A 66 25.11 -16.01 -14.94
CA GLU A 66 25.87 -15.27 -13.93
C GLU A 66 25.35 -13.83 -13.96
N SER A 67 24.87 -13.38 -12.80
CA SER A 67 24.48 -12.00 -12.61
C SER A 67 25.62 -11.13 -13.13
N PRO A 68 25.37 -10.14 -13.99
CA PRO A 68 26.44 -9.39 -14.62
C PRO A 68 27.35 -8.84 -13.53
N SER A 69 28.57 -9.38 -13.48
CA SER A 69 29.61 -9.08 -12.49
C SER A 69 30.24 -7.71 -12.68
N GLY A 70 29.55 -6.82 -13.43
CA GLY A 70 29.85 -5.40 -13.39
C GLY A 70 29.69 -4.96 -11.95
N GLN A 71 30.73 -4.37 -11.39
CA GLN A 71 30.69 -3.81 -10.04
C GLN A 71 29.59 -2.75 -10.03
N VAL A 72 28.39 -3.14 -9.62
CA VAL A 72 27.29 -2.20 -9.41
C VAL A 72 27.75 -1.35 -8.25
N GLU A 73 28.05 -0.09 -8.52
CA GLU A 73 28.42 0.86 -7.48
C GLU A 73 27.38 0.77 -6.37
N GLN A 74 27.84 0.48 -5.16
CA GLN A 74 26.99 0.20 -4.02
C GLN A 74 27.07 1.39 -3.07
N LEU A 75 25.91 1.85 -2.61
CA LEU A 75 25.86 2.87 -1.58
C LEU A 75 26.08 2.23 -0.21
N ASP A 76 26.99 2.80 0.58
CA ASP A 76 27.22 2.39 1.97
C ASP A 76 26.19 3.00 2.93
N ALA A 77 25.54 4.10 2.52
CA ALA A 77 24.51 4.80 3.26
C ALA A 77 23.51 5.47 2.31
N TYR A 78 22.32 5.80 2.83
CA TYR A 78 21.35 6.57 2.08
C TYR A 78 21.89 7.99 1.78
N PRO A 79 21.89 8.43 0.51
CA PRO A 79 22.36 9.76 0.14
C PRO A 79 21.30 10.81 0.50
N ARG A 80 21.73 12.05 0.76
CA ARG A 80 20.83 13.21 0.84
C ARG A 80 20.71 13.82 -0.56
N VAL A 81 19.51 13.82 -1.12
CA VAL A 81 19.28 14.28 -2.51
C VAL A 81 18.11 15.24 -2.58
N LYS A 82 18.33 16.41 -3.18
CA LYS A 82 17.26 17.38 -3.46
C LYS A 82 16.29 16.81 -4.49
N ILE A 83 15.00 16.80 -4.17
CA ILE A 83 13.96 16.23 -5.03
C ILE A 83 12.90 17.25 -5.47
N ALA A 84 12.68 18.32 -4.70
CA ALA A 84 11.68 19.35 -4.99
C ALA A 84 11.97 20.64 -4.20
N SER A 85 11.15 21.67 -4.39
CA SER A 85 11.12 22.88 -3.55
C SER A 85 9.71 23.09 -2.99
N VAL A 86 9.58 23.46 -1.72
CA VAL A 86 8.28 23.68 -1.04
C VAL A 86 7.44 24.72 -1.77
N SER A 87 8.08 25.77 -2.31
CA SER A 87 7.38 26.84 -3.03
C SER A 87 6.80 26.44 -4.38
N GLU A 88 7.23 25.30 -4.93
CA GLU A 88 6.79 24.80 -6.23
C GLU A 88 5.64 23.79 -6.09
N LEU A 89 5.26 23.41 -4.86
CA LEU A 89 4.24 22.41 -4.57
C LEU A 89 2.92 23.04 -4.12
N SER A 90 1.87 22.73 -4.87
CA SER A 90 0.48 22.97 -4.53
C SER A 90 -0.13 21.74 -3.86
N THR A 91 -1.15 21.94 -3.02
CA THR A 91 -1.96 20.83 -2.49
C THR A 91 -2.54 20.02 -3.64
N GLY A 92 -2.41 18.69 -3.56
CA GLY A 92 -2.82 17.77 -4.61
C GLY A 92 -1.75 17.46 -5.66
N ASP A 93 -0.60 18.13 -5.63
CA ASP A 93 0.48 17.81 -6.56
C ASP A 93 1.05 16.43 -6.25
N VAL A 94 1.39 15.69 -7.31
CA VAL A 94 2.12 14.42 -7.26
C VAL A 94 3.35 14.55 -8.16
N VAL A 95 4.54 14.43 -7.56
CA VAL A 95 5.82 14.60 -8.24
C VAL A 95 6.60 13.29 -8.17
N GLU A 96 6.84 12.65 -9.31
CA GLU A 96 7.66 11.45 -9.37
C GLU A 96 9.17 11.78 -9.36
N PHE A 97 9.95 10.98 -8.64
CA PHE A 97 11.41 11.10 -8.57
C PHE A 97 12.08 9.73 -8.36
N LYS A 98 13.41 9.69 -8.47
CA LYS A 98 14.21 8.47 -8.26
C LYS A 98 15.03 8.56 -6.98
N TYR A 99 15.01 7.50 -6.17
CA TYR A 99 15.72 7.44 -4.90
C TYR A 99 15.73 6.02 -4.29
N PRO A 100 16.84 5.56 -3.65
CA PRO A 100 18.21 6.08 -3.74
C PRO A 100 18.95 5.56 -4.98
N LEU A 101 18.30 4.70 -5.77
CA LEU A 101 18.81 4.16 -7.04
C LEU A 101 17.97 4.68 -8.20
N GLN A 102 18.54 4.77 -9.41
CA GLN A 102 17.86 5.28 -10.60
C GLN A 102 16.64 4.45 -11.00
N GLU A 103 16.64 3.17 -10.65
CA GLU A 103 15.59 2.20 -10.98
C GLU A 103 14.44 2.19 -9.95
N GLN A 104 14.60 2.84 -8.80
CA GLN A 104 13.56 2.92 -7.77
C GLN A 104 12.73 4.19 -7.98
N SER A 105 11.49 4.01 -8.47
CA SER A 105 10.54 5.10 -8.65
C SER A 105 9.81 5.40 -7.36
N ASN A 106 9.72 6.67 -7.03
CA ASN A 106 9.04 7.20 -5.85
C ASN A 106 8.15 8.37 -6.28
N PHE A 107 7.24 8.78 -5.41
CA PHE A 107 6.45 9.98 -5.61
C PHE A 107 6.40 10.79 -4.31
N LEU A 108 6.37 12.09 -4.46
CA LEU A 108 6.09 13.06 -3.41
C LEU A 108 4.70 13.63 -3.66
N THR A 109 3.94 13.87 -2.60
CA THR A 109 2.65 14.57 -2.71
C THR A 109 2.41 15.48 -1.52
N ARG A 110 1.64 16.54 -1.75
CA ARG A 110 1.16 17.45 -0.70
C ARG A 110 -0.32 17.19 -0.46
N LEU A 111 -0.64 16.60 0.68
CA LEU A 111 -1.99 16.10 0.99
C LEU A 111 -2.99 17.22 1.34
N GLY A 112 -2.51 18.35 1.86
CA GLY A 112 -3.38 19.41 2.37
C GLY A 112 -3.95 19.13 3.77
N GLU A 113 -3.56 18.02 4.38
CA GLU A 113 -3.80 17.71 5.79
C GLU A 113 -2.52 17.16 6.44
N GLN A 114 -2.42 17.33 7.76
CA GLN A 114 -1.25 16.88 8.51
C GLN A 114 -1.11 15.35 8.44
N ALA A 115 0.09 14.89 8.08
CA ALA A 115 0.43 13.48 7.96
C ALA A 115 1.51 13.07 8.96
N TRP A 116 1.65 11.76 9.17
CA TRP A 116 2.77 11.20 9.91
C TRP A 116 4.08 11.44 9.15
N ASP A 117 5.07 11.97 9.87
CA ASP A 117 6.38 12.35 9.34
C ASP A 117 6.31 13.28 8.12
N GLY A 118 5.18 14.00 7.96
CA GLY A 118 5.01 15.00 6.92
C GLY A 118 5.87 16.24 7.20
N VAL A 119 6.49 16.76 6.14
CA VAL A 119 7.35 17.94 6.20
C VAL A 119 6.66 19.18 5.64
N GLY A 120 7.37 20.31 5.63
CA GLY A 120 6.84 21.60 5.21
C GLY A 120 6.11 22.33 6.34
N PRO A 121 5.57 23.53 6.06
CA PRO A 121 4.98 24.39 7.08
C PRO A 121 3.72 23.79 7.74
N ASP A 122 2.97 22.97 6.99
CA ASP A 122 1.72 22.37 7.44
C ASP A 122 1.89 20.88 7.84
N GLY A 123 3.08 20.30 7.66
CA GLY A 123 3.34 18.88 7.90
C GLY A 123 2.53 17.96 6.98
N ASP A 124 2.23 18.39 5.76
CA ASP A 124 1.34 17.75 4.80
C ASP A 124 2.07 17.23 3.54
N ILE A 125 3.39 17.39 3.48
CA ILE A 125 4.23 16.91 2.37
C ILE A 125 4.84 15.57 2.76
N VAL A 126 4.50 14.53 2.00
CA VAL A 126 4.97 13.15 2.22
C VAL A 126 5.49 12.55 0.92
N ALA A 127 6.35 11.54 1.03
CA ALA A 127 6.85 10.82 -0.13
C ALA A 127 6.92 9.31 0.12
N PHE A 128 6.67 8.53 -0.92
CA PHE A 128 6.59 7.08 -0.85
C PHE A 128 7.19 6.43 -2.09
N ASN A 129 7.57 5.16 -1.96
CA ASN A 129 7.90 4.34 -3.11
C ASN A 129 6.66 4.09 -3.99
N ALA A 130 6.84 4.11 -5.30
CA ALA A 130 5.75 3.97 -6.25
C ALA A 130 5.35 2.51 -6.50
N LEU A 131 6.05 1.51 -5.96
CA LEU A 131 5.76 0.10 -6.22
C LEU A 131 4.92 -0.50 -5.09
N CYS A 132 3.79 -1.11 -5.45
CA CYS A 132 2.95 -1.86 -4.54
C CYS A 132 3.73 -3.01 -3.89
N THR A 133 3.74 -3.07 -2.57
CA THR A 133 4.46 -4.08 -1.78
C THR A 133 3.95 -5.50 -1.94
N HIS A 134 2.78 -5.71 -2.55
CA HIS A 134 2.28 -7.05 -2.89
C HIS A 134 3.11 -7.69 -4.01
N ALA A 135 3.07 -7.11 -5.22
CA ALA A 135 3.63 -7.72 -6.42
C ALA A 135 4.22 -6.68 -7.40
N GLY A 136 4.61 -5.49 -6.91
CA GLY A 136 5.43 -4.54 -7.65
C GLY A 136 4.72 -3.65 -8.66
N CYS A 137 3.40 -3.72 -8.77
CA CYS A 137 2.67 -2.84 -9.67
C CYS A 137 2.81 -1.36 -9.25
N ASN A 138 3.03 -0.47 -10.21
CA ASN A 138 3.18 0.96 -9.93
C ASN A 138 1.84 1.56 -9.46
N VAL A 139 1.85 2.26 -8.32
CA VAL A 139 0.69 2.91 -7.69
C VAL A 139 0.71 4.44 -7.79
N ALA A 140 1.78 5.05 -8.31
CA ALA A 140 1.88 6.51 -8.44
C ALA A 140 0.77 7.09 -9.33
N GLY A 141 0.37 6.37 -10.38
CA GLY A 141 -0.75 6.75 -11.26
C GLY A 141 -2.14 6.58 -10.64
N SER A 142 -2.22 6.08 -9.40
CA SER A 142 -3.46 5.88 -8.63
C SER A 142 -3.43 6.65 -7.30
N VAL A 143 -2.56 7.65 -7.18
CA VAL A 143 -2.55 8.53 -6.01
C VAL A 143 -3.73 9.50 -6.10
N GLU A 144 -4.50 9.56 -5.02
CA GLU A 144 -5.65 10.46 -4.82
C GLU A 144 -5.36 11.28 -3.56
N PRO A 145 -4.65 12.41 -3.69
CA PRO A 145 -4.23 13.22 -2.55
C PRO A 145 -5.40 13.78 -1.75
N GLU A 146 -6.54 14.07 -2.39
CA GLU A 146 -7.75 14.54 -1.70
C GLU A 146 -8.32 13.53 -0.69
N ASP A 147 -8.02 12.24 -0.88
CA ASP A 147 -8.40 11.13 0.00
C ASP A 147 -7.21 10.65 0.85
N SER A 148 -6.05 11.32 0.76
CA SER A 148 -4.78 10.88 1.33
C SER A 148 -4.46 9.42 1.00
N ARG A 149 -4.71 9.00 -0.24
CA ARG A 149 -4.66 7.60 -0.65
C ARG A 149 -3.71 7.37 -1.81
N ALA A 150 -2.98 6.25 -1.79
CA ALA A 150 -2.45 5.62 -3.00
C ALA A 150 -3.20 4.32 -3.30
N GLY A 151 -3.74 4.21 -4.51
CA GLY A 151 -4.57 3.10 -4.96
C GLY A 151 -6.06 3.48 -5.07
N PRO A 152 -6.91 2.52 -5.46
CA PRO A 152 -6.64 1.09 -5.49
C PRO A 152 -5.64 0.70 -6.59
N CYS A 153 -4.63 -0.07 -6.21
CA CYS A 153 -3.60 -0.59 -7.11
C CYS A 153 -4.26 -1.37 -8.26
N PRO A 154 -3.92 -1.10 -9.52
CA PRO A 154 -4.63 -1.64 -10.69
C PRO A 154 -4.54 -3.17 -10.83
N CYS A 155 -3.60 -3.80 -10.12
CA CYS A 155 -3.40 -5.24 -10.22
C CYS A 155 -4.34 -6.05 -9.31
N HIS A 156 -4.39 -5.71 -8.02
CA HIS A 156 -5.15 -6.49 -7.01
C HIS A 156 -5.81 -5.61 -5.96
N TYR A 157 -6.08 -4.34 -6.31
CA TYR A 157 -6.85 -3.37 -5.54
C TYR A 157 -6.31 -2.95 -4.18
N THR A 158 -5.05 -3.26 -3.84
CA THR A 158 -4.44 -2.74 -2.62
C THR A 158 -4.48 -1.21 -2.58
N SER A 159 -4.92 -0.63 -1.47
CA SER A 159 -4.80 0.80 -1.22
C SER A 159 -4.03 1.08 0.07
N PHE A 160 -3.35 2.21 0.10
CA PHE A 160 -2.48 2.67 1.17
C PHE A 160 -2.93 4.05 1.64
N ASP A 161 -2.92 4.28 2.95
CA ASP A 161 -3.22 5.57 3.59
C ASP A 161 -1.93 6.39 3.76
N LEU A 162 -1.77 7.42 2.92
CA LEU A 162 -0.60 8.28 2.86
C LEU A 162 -0.50 9.23 4.05
N SER A 163 -1.62 9.57 4.70
CA SER A 163 -1.62 10.39 5.92
C SER A 163 -1.04 9.63 7.12
N LYS A 164 -1.05 8.29 7.06
CA LYS A 164 -0.61 7.38 8.12
C LYS A 164 0.59 6.52 7.70
N GLY A 165 1.58 7.13 7.06
CA GLY A 165 2.85 6.48 6.73
C GLY A 165 2.70 5.32 5.73
N GLY A 166 1.72 5.37 4.84
CA GLY A 166 1.53 4.36 3.80
C GLY A 166 0.85 3.08 4.30
N LEU A 167 0.14 3.15 5.43
CA LEU A 167 -0.54 2.01 6.05
C LEU A 167 -1.44 1.27 5.05
N VAL A 168 -1.35 -0.05 4.98
CA VAL A 168 -2.29 -0.85 4.17
C VAL A 168 -3.71 -0.65 4.69
N ASN A 169 -4.55 0.00 3.87
CA ASN A 169 -5.95 0.24 4.20
C ASN A 169 -6.81 -0.96 3.79
N MET A 170 -6.60 -1.47 2.57
CA MET A 170 -7.24 -2.68 2.08
C MET A 170 -6.35 -3.39 1.05
N GLY A 171 -6.54 -4.70 0.83
CA GLY A 171 -5.94 -5.44 -0.29
C GLY A 171 -5.08 -6.63 0.12
N GLN A 172 -4.12 -6.98 -0.75
CA GLN A 172 -3.27 -8.18 -0.64
C GLN A 172 -1.87 -7.90 -0.11
N ALA A 173 -1.46 -6.62 -0.04
CA ALA A 173 -0.16 -6.28 0.53
C ALA A 173 -0.13 -6.64 2.02
N THR A 174 1.00 -7.18 2.47
CA THR A 174 1.24 -7.55 3.87
C THR A 174 2.18 -6.59 4.60
N SER A 175 2.67 -5.57 3.90
CA SER A 175 3.47 -4.48 4.45
C SER A 175 3.02 -3.15 3.87
N ASP A 176 3.18 -2.10 4.67
CA ASP A 176 2.89 -0.72 4.30
C ASP A 176 3.76 -0.25 3.14
N LEU A 177 3.31 0.80 2.46
CA LEU A 177 4.05 1.36 1.33
C LEU A 177 5.34 2.01 1.86
N PRO A 178 6.53 1.67 1.33
CA PRO A 178 7.78 2.23 1.84
C PRO A 178 7.77 3.75 1.79
N GLN A 179 8.00 4.39 2.93
CA GLN A 179 7.99 5.85 3.04
C GLN A 179 9.40 6.39 2.81
N ILE A 180 9.51 7.48 2.05
CA ILE A 180 10.76 8.21 1.87
C ILE A 180 10.81 9.28 2.93
N GLU A 181 11.81 9.22 3.81
CA GLU A 181 12.03 10.26 4.81
C GLU A 181 12.50 11.53 4.12
N LEU A 182 11.90 12.65 4.51
CA LEU A 182 12.13 13.96 3.92
C LEU A 182 12.76 14.91 4.93
N GLU A 183 13.60 15.82 4.43
CA GLU A 183 14.13 16.96 5.16
C GLU A 183 13.81 18.24 4.37
N VAL A 184 13.46 19.32 5.06
CA VAL A 184 13.31 20.65 4.45
C VAL A 184 14.44 21.55 4.94
N ASP A 185 15.21 22.08 3.99
CA ASP A 185 16.34 22.98 4.25
C ASP A 185 16.36 24.09 3.20
N GLY A 186 16.41 25.34 3.64
CA GLY A 186 16.36 26.50 2.74
C GLY A 186 15.09 26.62 1.88
N GLY A 187 14.03 25.85 2.17
CA GLY A 187 12.83 25.74 1.34
C GLY A 187 12.91 24.64 0.26
N ASP A 188 14.05 23.97 0.14
CA ASP A 188 14.24 22.78 -0.69
C ASP A 188 13.87 21.53 0.10
N ILE A 189 13.40 20.50 -0.61
CA ILE A 189 13.01 19.21 -0.06
C ILE A 189 14.04 18.17 -0.47
N TYR A 190 14.58 17.45 0.50
CA TYR A 190 15.58 16.41 0.33
C TYR A 190 15.01 15.05 0.74
N ALA A 191 15.26 14.02 -0.07
CA ALA A 191 15.11 12.62 0.34
C ALA A 191 16.38 12.16 1.07
N THR A 192 16.22 11.51 2.22
CA THR A 192 17.35 11.18 3.12
C THR A 192 17.41 9.70 3.52
N TYR A 193 16.28 9.00 3.48
CA TYR A 193 16.19 7.61 3.91
C TYR A 193 14.94 6.92 3.33
N VAL A 194 14.93 5.59 3.30
CA VAL A 194 13.76 4.78 2.92
C VAL A 194 13.37 3.90 4.09
N GLU A 195 12.19 4.14 4.65
CA GLU A 195 11.57 3.31 5.68
C GLU A 195 10.79 2.17 5.01
N GLY A 196 11.12 0.93 5.39
CA GLY A 196 10.61 -0.28 4.74
C GLY A 196 11.47 -0.77 3.56
N LEU A 197 11.16 -1.96 3.06
CA LEU A 197 11.89 -2.59 1.95
C LEU A 197 11.15 -2.34 0.63
N VAL A 198 11.86 -1.80 -0.36
CA VAL A 198 11.30 -1.58 -1.70
C VAL A 198 11.06 -2.92 -2.39
N TRP A 199 9.87 -3.08 -2.97
CA TRP A 199 9.52 -4.32 -3.66
C TRP A 199 10.53 -4.65 -4.77
N GLY A 200 10.93 -5.92 -4.84
CA GLY A 200 11.91 -6.40 -5.82
C GLY A 200 13.37 -6.19 -5.41
N TYR A 201 13.63 -5.56 -4.26
CA TYR A 201 14.97 -5.38 -3.71
C TYR A 201 15.12 -6.21 -2.43
N HIS A 202 16.27 -6.85 -2.26
CA HIS A 202 16.67 -7.48 -1.00
C HIS A 202 17.42 -6.50 -0.07
N ASN A 203 17.81 -5.34 -0.62
CA ASN A 203 18.44 -4.23 0.06
C ASN A 203 18.23 -2.97 -0.80
N ASN A 204 17.69 -1.91 -0.22
CA ASN A 204 17.34 -0.68 -0.95
C ASN A 204 18.55 0.03 -1.60
N LEU A 205 19.78 -0.26 -1.15
CA LEU A 205 21.02 0.37 -1.60
C LEU A 205 21.83 -0.49 -2.60
N ARG A 206 21.30 -1.65 -3.00
CA ARG A 206 22.01 -2.62 -3.84
C ARG A 206 21.23 -2.92 -5.12
N THR A 207 21.93 -3.54 -6.08
CA THR A 207 21.32 -4.07 -7.32
C THR A 207 20.59 -3.02 -8.17
N GLY A 208 21.15 -1.82 -8.25
CA GLY A 208 20.73 -0.73 -9.14
C GLY A 208 21.80 0.34 -9.23
N THR A 209 21.61 1.32 -10.09
CA THR A 209 22.56 2.42 -10.31
C THR A 209 22.33 3.49 -9.24
N PRO A 210 23.34 3.85 -8.41
CA PRO A 210 23.17 4.95 -7.46
C PRO A 210 22.73 6.23 -8.14
N ILE A 211 21.84 6.99 -7.50
CA ILE A 211 21.62 8.38 -7.89
C ILE A 211 22.89 9.18 -7.57
N GLU A 212 23.23 10.15 -8.42
CA GLU A 212 24.30 11.08 -8.10
C GLU A 212 23.90 11.84 -6.83
N ALA A 213 24.68 11.70 -5.76
CA ALA A 213 24.47 12.51 -4.57
C ALA A 213 24.58 13.98 -4.98
N ALA A 214 23.60 14.80 -4.57
CA ALA A 214 23.72 16.24 -4.73
C ALA A 214 25.01 16.65 -4.02
N GLN A 215 25.98 17.19 -4.75
CA GLN A 215 27.23 17.66 -4.14
C GLN A 215 26.84 18.71 -3.10
N SER A 216 27.18 18.44 -1.84
CA SER A 216 27.04 19.43 -0.77
C SER A 216 28.09 20.52 -1.03
N ASP A 217 27.66 21.65 -1.59
CA ASP A 217 28.44 22.89 -1.59
C ASP A 217 28.57 23.46 -0.17
#